data_AF-A0A2D7DV46-F1
#
_entry.id   AF-A0A2D7DV46-F1
#
_cell.length_a   1.000
_cell.length_b   1.000
_cell.length_c   1.000
_cell.angle_alpha   90.00
_cell.angle_beta   90.00
_cell.angle_gamma   90.00
#
_symmetry.space_group_name_H-M   'P 1'
#
loop_
_entity.id
_entity.type
_entity.pdbx_description
1 polymer ?
#
loop_
_entity_poly.entity_id
_entity_poly.type
_entity_poly.pdbx_seq_one_letter_code
_entity_poly.pdbx_strand_id
1 'polypeptide(L)'
;PKASKAIQKAKGVIWYKGIGEWPLIQQATFSIWKSLDDVKNFAYKNIDHSSIVKKTRKRNWYSEDMFTRFAVRKIIINQDG
;
A
#
# COMPACT_ATOMS: atom_id res chain seq x y z
N PRO A 1 5.85 11.03 2.83
CA PRO A 1 5.90 10.21 4.09
C PRO A 1 6.87 9.01 3.98
N LYS A 2 7.36 8.44 5.11
CA LYS A 2 8.31 7.29 5.11
C LYS A 2 7.74 6.03 4.45
N ALA A 3 6.45 5.75 4.63
CA ALA A 3 5.78 4.61 3.98
C ALA A 3 5.78 4.73 2.44
N SER A 4 5.51 5.94 1.91
CA SER A 4 5.55 6.23 0.47
C SER A 4 6.95 6.08 -0.13
N LYS A 5 8.02 6.32 0.65
CA LYS A 5 9.40 6.07 0.23
C LYS A 5 9.76 4.59 0.25
N ALA A 6 9.22 3.82 1.21
CA ALA A 6 9.47 2.39 1.33
C ALA A 6 8.87 1.60 0.15
N ILE A 7 7.65 1.94 -0.27
CA ILE A 7 6.98 1.26 -1.37
C ILE A 7 7.65 1.56 -2.73
N GLN A 8 8.25 2.75 -2.90
CA GLN A 8 8.97 3.12 -4.12
C GLN A 8 10.13 2.18 -4.46
N LYS A 9 10.77 1.60 -3.43
CA LYS A 9 11.90 0.67 -3.58
C LYS A 9 11.49 -0.79 -3.48
N ALA A 10 10.19 -1.09 -3.37
CA ALA A 10 9.73 -2.45 -3.18
C ALA A 10 9.82 -3.26 -4.47
N LYS A 11 10.40 -4.46 -4.39
CA LYS A 11 10.45 -5.38 -5.53
C LYS A 11 9.02 -5.73 -5.96
N GLY A 12 8.77 -5.67 -7.26
CA GLY A 12 7.50 -6.10 -7.85
C GLY A 12 6.35 -5.10 -7.74
N VAL A 13 6.56 -3.89 -7.20
CA VAL A 13 5.57 -2.81 -7.32
C VAL A 13 5.51 -2.35 -8.77
N ILE A 14 4.30 -2.22 -9.31
CA ILE A 14 4.04 -1.70 -10.66
C ILE A 14 3.64 -0.23 -10.56
N TRP A 15 2.80 0.09 -9.57
CA TRP A 15 2.28 1.42 -9.37
C TRP A 15 1.87 1.62 -7.91
N TYR A 16 1.96 2.83 -7.41
CA TYR A 16 1.38 3.20 -6.13
C TYR A 16 1.03 4.68 -6.08
N LYS A 17 0.04 5.03 -5.25
CA LYS A 17 -0.36 6.41 -4.99
C LYS A 17 -0.88 6.55 -3.58
N GLY A 18 -0.35 7.54 -2.86
CA GLY A 18 -0.94 8.01 -1.61
C GLY A 18 -2.08 8.99 -1.89
N ILE A 19 -3.16 8.90 -1.12
CA ILE A 19 -4.30 9.82 -1.15
C ILE A 19 -4.39 10.50 0.22
N GLY A 20 -4.61 11.82 0.24
CA GLY A 20 -4.83 12.59 1.49
C GLY A 20 -3.61 13.35 2.03
N GLU A 21 -2.75 13.95 1.20
CA GLU A 21 -1.58 14.74 1.67
C GLU A 21 -1.96 16.16 2.16
N TRP A 22 -2.98 16.28 3.01
CA TRP A 22 -3.28 17.50 3.78
C TRP A 22 -3.40 17.13 5.26
N PRO A 23 -3.00 18.00 6.20
CA PRO A 23 -2.46 17.60 7.52
C PRO A 23 -3.46 16.93 8.49
N LEU A 24 -4.68 16.61 8.05
CA LEU A 24 -5.78 16.07 8.85
C LEU A 24 -6.59 14.95 8.16
N ILE A 25 -6.14 14.42 7.01
CA ILE A 25 -6.91 13.41 6.24
C ILE A 25 -6.33 12.01 6.45
N GLN A 26 -7.20 11.00 6.55
CA GLN A 26 -6.82 9.58 6.59
C GLN A 26 -5.96 9.25 5.36
N GLN A 27 -4.73 8.79 5.61
CA GLN A 27 -3.79 8.42 4.54
C GLN A 27 -4.14 7.03 4.02
N ALA A 28 -4.67 6.95 2.79
CA ALA A 28 -4.78 5.69 2.07
C ALA A 28 -3.60 5.56 1.10
N THR A 29 -3.09 4.33 0.92
CA THR A 29 -2.12 4.02 -0.14
C THR A 29 -2.69 2.92 -1.01
N PHE A 30 -2.88 3.23 -2.29
CA PHE A 30 -3.20 2.22 -3.30
C PHE A 30 -1.92 1.76 -3.97
N SER A 31 -1.83 0.46 -4.26
CA SER A 31 -0.68 -0.12 -4.94
C SER A 31 -1.04 -1.33 -5.77
N ILE A 32 -0.38 -1.47 -6.92
CA ILE A 32 -0.51 -2.57 -7.87
C ILE A 32 0.83 -3.30 -7.90
N TRP A 33 0.77 -4.64 -7.87
CA TRP A 33 1.94 -5.50 -7.72
C TRP A 33 1.96 -6.60 -8.77
N LYS A 34 3.15 -7.07 -9.15
CA LYS A 34 3.36 -8.18 -10.08
C LYS A 34 2.84 -9.51 -9.53
N SER A 35 2.91 -9.71 -8.22
CA SER A 35 2.48 -10.95 -7.58
C SER A 35 2.04 -10.74 -6.12
N LEU A 36 1.28 -11.71 -5.60
CA LEU A 36 0.93 -11.75 -4.18
C LEU A 36 2.15 -11.96 -3.28
N ASP A 37 3.16 -12.68 -3.77
CA ASP A 37 4.38 -12.93 -3.01
C ASP A 37 5.21 -11.65 -2.84
N ASP A 38 5.26 -10.79 -3.85
CA ASP A 38 5.88 -9.46 -3.74
C ASP A 38 5.18 -8.60 -2.66
N VAL A 39 3.85 -8.64 -2.60
CA VAL A 39 3.06 -7.97 -1.54
C VAL A 39 3.45 -8.50 -0.16
N LYS A 40 3.47 -9.83 0.02
CA LYS A 40 3.82 -10.46 1.30
C LYS A 40 5.25 -10.14 1.71
N ASN A 41 6.19 -10.16 0.76
CA ASN A 41 7.59 -9.83 1.00
C ASN A 41 7.73 -8.37 1.47
N PHE A 42 7.03 -7.43 0.83
CA PHE A 42 7.01 -6.03 1.26
C PHE A 42 6.40 -5.86 2.66
N ALA A 43 5.23 -6.45 2.90
CA ALA A 43 4.49 -6.28 4.15
C ALA A 43 5.19 -6.88 5.37
N TYR A 44 5.80 -8.07 5.21
CA TYR A 44 6.24 -8.88 6.34
C TYR A 44 7.74 -9.15 6.39
N LYS A 45 8.45 -9.18 5.25
CA LYS A 45 9.88 -9.49 5.24
C LYS A 45 10.78 -8.26 5.28
N ASN A 46 10.26 -7.08 4.92
CA ASN A 46 11.03 -5.85 5.03
C ASN A 46 11.01 -5.36 6.48
N ILE A 47 12.16 -5.42 7.18
CA ILE A 47 12.31 -5.05 8.60
C ILE A 47 11.79 -3.63 8.88
N ASP A 48 11.95 -2.72 7.93
CA ASP A 48 11.45 -1.35 8.04
C ASP A 48 9.93 -1.27 8.04
N HIS A 49 9.22 -2.05 7.22
CA HIS A 49 7.76 -1.97 7.14
C HIS A 49 7.09 -2.68 8.32
N SER A 50 7.57 -3.88 8.67
CA SER A 50 7.04 -4.62 9.82
C SER A 50 7.26 -3.88 11.16
N SER A 51 8.39 -3.18 11.31
CA SER A 51 8.66 -2.36 12.50
C SER A 51 7.80 -1.10 12.58
N ILE A 52 7.46 -0.48 11.44
CA ILE A 52 6.49 0.61 11.38
C ILE A 52 5.13 0.10 11.83
N VAL A 53 4.61 -0.99 11.23
CA VAL A 53 3.31 -1.59 11.57
C VAL A 53 3.21 -1.95 13.06
N LYS A 54 4.27 -2.54 13.64
CA LYS A 54 4.32 -2.82 15.07
C LYS A 54 4.29 -1.56 15.93
N LYS A 55 4.98 -0.48 15.51
CA LYS A 55 5.00 0.80 16.23
C LYS A 55 3.67 1.54 16.12
N THR A 56 3.00 1.55 14.97
CA THR A 56 1.65 2.14 14.79
C THR A 56 0.66 1.48 15.74
N ARG A 57 0.62 0.15 15.77
CA ARG A 57 -0.28 -0.61 16.66
C ARG A 57 0.00 -0.39 18.14
N LYS A 58 1.28 -0.34 18.53
CA LYS A 58 1.67 -0.10 19.94
C LYS A 58 1.36 1.33 20.41
N ARG A 59 1.29 2.28 19.48
CA ARG A 59 1.10 3.72 19.79
C ARG A 59 -0.33 4.21 19.56
N ASN A 60 -1.28 3.33 19.16
CA ASN A 60 -2.65 3.71 18.77
C ASN A 60 -2.69 4.95 17.86
N TRP A 61 -1.79 5.02 16.88
CA TRP A 61 -1.71 6.20 15.99
C TRP A 61 -2.94 6.40 15.11
N TYR A 62 -3.76 5.36 14.95
CA TYR A 62 -5.03 5.43 14.26
C TYR A 62 -6.08 4.73 15.11
N SER A 63 -7.31 5.27 15.11
CA SER A 63 -8.47 4.60 15.71
C SER A 63 -8.83 3.33 14.96
N GLU A 64 -8.53 3.26 13.66
CA GLU A 64 -8.83 2.15 12.76
C GLU A 64 -7.76 2.00 11.67
N ASP A 65 -7.37 0.76 11.37
CA ASP A 65 -6.45 0.39 10.28
C ASP A 65 -7.16 -0.61 9.34
N MET A 66 -7.18 -0.36 8.03
CA MET A 66 -7.77 -1.29 7.05
C MET A 66 -6.77 -1.67 5.95
N PHE A 67 -6.65 -2.98 5.70
CA PHE A 67 -5.87 -3.53 4.60
C PHE A 67 -6.75 -4.46 3.76
N THR A 68 -6.95 -4.10 2.50
CA THR A 68 -7.72 -4.91 1.54
C THR A 68 -6.85 -5.28 0.35
N ARG A 69 -7.15 -6.44 -0.26
CA ARG A 69 -6.45 -6.95 -1.44
C ARG A 69 -7.47 -7.38 -2.47
N PHE A 70 -7.20 -7.02 -3.73
CA PHE A 70 -8.07 -7.33 -4.86
C PHE A 70 -7.27 -8.00 -5.96
N ALA A 71 -7.91 -8.91 -6.70
CA ALA A 71 -7.36 -9.43 -7.94
C ALA A 71 -7.72 -8.46 -9.08
N VAL A 72 -6.74 -8.06 -9.88
CA VAL A 72 -6.96 -7.18 -11.04
C VAL A 72 -7.48 -8.03 -12.20
N ARG A 73 -8.66 -7.70 -12.72
CA ARG A 73 -9.22 -8.32 -13.92
C ARG A 73 -9.01 -7.39 -15.12
N LYS A 74 -8.57 -7.94 -16.24
CA LYS A 74 -8.53 -7.19 -17.50
C LYS A 74 -9.95 -6.83 -17.91
N ILE A 75 -10.20 -5.53 -18.10
CA ILE A 75 -11.42 -5.02 -18.71
C ILE A 75 -11.08 -4.69 -20.17
N ILE A 76 -11.93 -5.15 -21.09
CA ILE A 76 -11.88 -4.71 -22.48
C ILE A 76 -12.82 -3.50 -22.57
N ILE A 77 -12.25 -2.32 -22.84
CA ILE A 77 -13.06 -1.13 -23.11
C ILE A 77 -13.31 -1.12 -24.60
N ASN A 78 -14.54 -1.44 -25.01
CA ASN A 78 -14.96 -1.20 -26.39
C ASN A 78 -15.14 0.31 -26.52
N GLN A 79 -14.34 0.92 -27.40
CA GLN A 79 -14.56 2.30 -27.81
C GLN A 79 -15.66 2.32 -28.87
N ASP A 80 -16.88 2.08 -28.44
CA ASP A 80 -18.04 2.47 -29.22
C ASP A 80 -18.39 3.88 -28.73
N GLY A 81 -18.29 4.85 -29.65
CA GLY A 81 -18.48 6.28 -29.39
C GLY A 81 -19.89 6.65 -28.94
#